data_AF-A0AAE3AN44-F1
#
_entry.id   AF-A0AAE3AN44-F1
#
_cell.length_a   1.000
_cell.length_b   1.000
_cell.length_c   1.000
_cell.angle_alpha   90.00
_cell.angle_beta   90.00
_cell.angle_gamma   90.00
#
_symmetry.space_group_name_H-M   'P 1'
#
loop_
_entity.id
_entity.type
_entity.pdbx_description
1 polymer ?
#
loop_
_entity_poly.entity_id
_entity_poly.type
_entity_poly.pdbx_seq_one_letter_code
_entity_poly.pdbx_strand_id
1 'polypeptide(L)'
;MNLNTNNHSVSLLKFPKYKSAKYSRKSYTTNNQNKTIALYEKELKLPKVGKVKAVVHRKPKEGWQIKSDTISQESDGSFFASVLFEFDPPVCDYVADLENVIGLDCASNGLYVDHNGQIGSNHKYYRESQEKLAREHPTSLSRGSSQTIFPVY
;
A
#
# COMPACT_ATOMS: atom_id res chain seq x y z
N MET A 1 -5.82 -66.21 21.97
CA MET A 1 -6.57 -64.97 22.27
C MET A 1 -5.55 -63.89 22.59
N ASN A 2 -5.35 -62.94 21.69
CA ASN A 2 -4.47 -61.79 21.90
C ASN A 2 -5.16 -60.59 21.26
N LEU A 3 -5.80 -59.75 22.07
CA LEU A 3 -6.33 -58.46 21.65
C LEU A 3 -5.24 -57.43 21.96
N ASN A 4 -4.39 -57.15 20.98
CA ASN A 4 -3.48 -56.01 21.05
C ASN A 4 -4.11 -54.82 20.32
N THR A 5 -4.39 -53.78 21.09
CA THR A 5 -4.97 -52.50 20.70
C THR A 5 -3.96 -51.68 19.92
N ASN A 6 -4.11 -51.58 18.59
CA ASN A 6 -3.39 -50.58 17.81
C ASN A 6 -4.27 -49.33 17.65
N ASN A 7 -4.09 -48.40 18.60
CA ASN A 7 -4.50 -47.02 18.46
C ASN A 7 -3.69 -46.38 17.32
N HIS A 8 -4.18 -46.44 16.09
CA HIS A 8 -3.63 -45.65 15.00
C HIS A 8 -4.15 -44.21 15.12
N SER A 9 -3.28 -43.35 15.67
CA SER A 9 -3.44 -41.90 15.68
C SER A 9 -3.54 -41.39 14.25
N VAL A 10 -4.70 -40.81 13.91
CA VAL A 10 -4.91 -40.13 12.63
C VAL A 10 -4.02 -38.90 12.62
N SER A 11 -2.96 -38.88 11.81
CA SER A 11 -2.11 -37.70 11.63
C SER A 11 -2.91 -36.64 10.88
N LEU A 12 -3.59 -35.75 11.60
CA LEU A 12 -4.26 -34.60 11.02
C LEU A 12 -3.23 -33.75 10.26
N LEU A 13 -3.45 -33.66 8.95
CA LEU A 13 -2.68 -32.96 7.94
C LEU A 13 -2.04 -31.67 8.50
N LYS A 14 -0.72 -31.70 8.67
CA LYS A 14 0.05 -30.55 9.12
C LYS A 14 0.12 -29.55 7.97
N PHE A 15 -0.67 -28.48 8.05
CA PHE A 15 -0.65 -27.38 7.08
C PHE A 15 0.77 -26.82 6.89
N PRO A 16 1.15 -26.39 5.67
CA PRO A 16 2.46 -25.81 5.42
C PRO A 16 2.68 -24.58 6.30
N LYS A 17 3.76 -24.62 7.08
CA LYS A 17 4.17 -23.52 7.94
C LYS A 17 5.02 -22.56 7.10
N TYR A 18 4.41 -21.50 6.56
CA TYR A 18 5.15 -20.48 5.83
C TYR A 18 6.18 -19.82 6.75
N LYS A 19 7.45 -19.86 6.36
CA LYS A 19 8.51 -19.12 7.04
C LYS A 19 8.42 -17.65 6.62
N SER A 20 8.69 -16.73 7.54
CA SER A 20 8.98 -15.34 7.17
C SER A 20 10.25 -15.34 6.32
N ALA A 21 10.11 -15.02 5.02
CA ALA A 21 11.23 -14.60 4.22
C ALA A 21 11.57 -13.19 4.67
N LYS A 22 12.49 -13.08 5.65
CA LYS A 22 12.98 -11.82 6.22
C LYS A 22 13.49 -10.82 5.14
N TYR A 23 13.68 -11.31 3.90
CA TYR A 23 14.05 -10.58 2.68
C TYR A 23 13.12 -10.88 1.49
N SER A 24 11.82 -11.14 1.72
CA SER A 24 10.88 -11.46 0.63
C SER A 24 10.81 -10.36 -0.43
N ARG A 25 11.04 -9.11 -0.03
CA ARG A 25 11.07 -7.96 -0.92
C ARG A 25 12.49 -7.66 -1.34
N LYS A 26 12.78 -7.94 -2.61
CA LYS A 26 14.03 -7.55 -3.26
C LYS A 26 13.93 -6.09 -3.69
N SER A 27 14.38 -5.18 -2.83
CA SER A 27 14.33 -3.75 -3.10
C SER A 27 15.62 -3.04 -2.71
N TYR A 28 15.96 -2.00 -3.45
CA TYR A 28 17.08 -1.11 -3.18
C TYR A 28 16.63 0.35 -3.32
N THR A 29 16.91 1.15 -2.30
CA THR A 29 16.64 2.59 -2.27
C THR A 29 17.95 3.36 -2.33
N THR A 30 17.98 4.43 -3.11
CA THR A 30 19.11 5.34 -3.20
C THR A 30 18.65 6.79 -3.12
N ASN A 31 19.38 7.59 -2.35
CA ASN A 31 19.13 9.02 -2.25
C ASN A 31 19.87 9.75 -3.37
N ASN A 32 19.29 10.85 -3.84
CA ASN A 32 19.92 11.69 -4.84
C ASN A 32 21.04 12.51 -4.19
N GLN A 33 22.30 12.17 -4.50
CA GLN A 33 23.48 12.91 -4.06
C GLN A 33 23.97 13.75 -5.23
N ASN A 34 23.46 14.97 -5.40
CA ASN A 34 23.89 15.90 -6.45
C ASN A 34 23.80 15.31 -7.88
N LYS A 35 22.60 14.89 -8.32
CA LYS A 35 22.33 14.39 -9.69
C LYS A 35 22.87 12.98 -10.00
N THR A 36 23.06 12.16 -8.96
CA THR A 36 23.30 10.73 -9.14
C THR A 36 22.08 10.02 -9.72
N ILE A 37 20.88 10.54 -9.45
CA ILE A 37 19.60 10.07 -9.99
C ILE A 37 19.05 11.13 -10.96
N ALA A 38 18.59 10.69 -12.14
CA ALA A 38 17.94 11.58 -13.11
C ALA A 38 16.85 10.85 -13.90
N LEU A 39 15.71 11.51 -14.11
CA LEU A 39 14.60 10.98 -14.90
C LEU A 39 14.56 11.64 -16.28
N TYR A 40 14.49 10.84 -17.33
CA TYR A 40 14.30 11.26 -18.73
C TYR A 40 12.96 10.72 -19.25
N GLU A 41 12.62 11.02 -20.50
CA GLU A 41 11.30 10.63 -21.07
C GLU A 41 11.02 9.13 -21.05
N LYS A 42 12.04 8.30 -21.28
CA LYS A 42 11.92 6.82 -21.34
C LYS A 42 13.05 6.12 -20.59
N GLU A 43 13.78 6.85 -19.76
CA GLU A 43 14.98 6.35 -19.09
C GLU A 43 15.09 6.90 -17.66
N LEU A 44 15.64 6.08 -16.78
CA LEU A 44 16.01 6.44 -15.42
C LEU A 44 17.51 6.22 -15.25
N LYS A 45 18.23 7.25 -14.80
CA LYS A 45 19.64 7.14 -14.42
C LYS A 45 19.72 6.76 -12.94
N LEU A 46 20.42 5.67 -12.66
CA LEU A 46 20.72 5.19 -11.33
C LEU A 46 22.22 5.29 -11.04
N PRO A 47 22.64 5.46 -9.78
CA PRO A 47 24.05 5.66 -9.44
C PRO A 47 24.93 4.45 -9.79
N LYS A 48 24.44 3.22 -9.58
CA LYS A 48 25.21 1.98 -9.79
C LYS A 48 25.03 1.38 -11.18
N VAL A 49 23.83 1.49 -11.74
CA VAL A 49 23.44 0.80 -12.99
C VAL A 49 23.57 1.72 -14.20
N GLY A 50 23.63 3.04 -13.99
CA GLY A 50 23.60 4.01 -15.08
C GLY A 50 22.19 4.20 -15.64
N LYS A 51 22.08 4.48 -16.94
CA LYS A 51 20.79 4.73 -17.60
C LYS A 51 20.10 3.41 -17.92
N VAL A 52 18.89 3.24 -17.42
CA VAL A 52 18.01 2.10 -17.72
C VAL A 52 16.75 2.57 -18.41
N LYS A 53 16.26 1.81 -19.38
CA LYS A 53 14.97 2.11 -20.02
C LYS A 53 13.84 1.84 -19.03
N ALA A 54 12.90 2.77 -18.93
CA ALA A 54 11.77 2.68 -18.02
C ALA A 54 10.51 3.28 -18.67
N VAL A 55 9.36 2.71 -18.36
CA VAL A 55 8.06 3.27 -18.74
C VAL A 55 7.67 4.31 -17.68
N VAL A 56 7.71 5.58 -18.06
CA VAL A 56 7.41 6.69 -17.15
C VAL A 56 5.92 7.03 -17.25
N HIS A 57 5.14 6.63 -16.24
CA HIS A 57 3.69 6.88 -16.20
C HIS A 57 3.31 8.32 -15.85
N ARG A 58 4.18 9.06 -15.16
CA ARG A 58 3.92 10.42 -14.69
C ARG A 58 5.15 11.29 -14.91
N LYS A 59 4.98 12.42 -15.59
CA LYS A 59 6.04 13.43 -15.75
C LYS A 59 6.01 14.39 -14.56
N PRO A 60 7.14 14.70 -13.91
CA PRO A 60 7.19 15.72 -12.87
C PRO A 60 6.87 17.09 -13.45
N LYS A 61 6.26 17.96 -12.64
CA LYS A 61 6.05 19.37 -13.00
C LYS A 61 7.37 20.14 -12.91
N GLU A 62 7.38 21.32 -13.50
CA GLU A 62 8.52 22.25 -13.37
C GLU A 62 8.75 22.59 -11.88
N GLY A 63 10.02 22.70 -11.49
CA GLY A 63 10.43 22.96 -10.10
C GLY A 63 10.52 21.73 -9.19
N TRP A 64 10.03 20.56 -9.62
CA TRP A 64 10.12 19.33 -8.80
C TRP A 64 11.53 18.75 -8.82
N GLN A 65 12.08 18.45 -7.64
CA GLN A 65 13.41 17.90 -7.45
C GLN A 65 13.35 16.44 -7.02
N ILE A 66 14.23 15.59 -7.56
CA ILE A 66 14.29 14.17 -7.15
C ILE A 66 15.01 14.07 -5.81
N LYS A 67 14.36 13.47 -4.80
CA LYS A 67 14.92 13.21 -3.48
C LYS A 67 15.58 11.84 -3.39
N SER A 68 14.89 10.81 -3.88
CA SER A 68 15.36 9.43 -3.88
C SER A 68 14.64 8.60 -4.93
N ASP A 69 15.17 7.41 -5.19
CA ASP A 69 14.54 6.39 -6.01
C ASP A 69 14.58 5.03 -5.29
N THR A 70 13.55 4.23 -5.48
CA THR A 70 13.47 2.86 -4.97
C THR A 70 13.15 1.91 -6.11
N ILE A 71 14.06 0.96 -6.35
CA ILE A 71 13.85 -0.14 -7.27
C ILE A 71 13.36 -1.35 -6.46
N SER A 72 12.26 -1.97 -6.89
CA SER A 72 11.74 -3.21 -6.32
C SER A 72 11.55 -4.26 -7.40
N GLN A 73 11.83 -5.51 -7.06
CA GLN A 73 11.56 -6.67 -7.88
C GLN A 73 10.44 -7.50 -7.27
N GLU A 74 9.41 -7.75 -8.06
CA GLU A 74 8.30 -8.65 -7.71
C GLU A 74 8.70 -10.13 -7.88
N SER A 75 7.91 -11.05 -7.33
CA SER A 75 8.21 -12.48 -7.37
C SER A 75 8.22 -13.09 -8.78
N ASP A 76 7.54 -12.45 -9.73
CA ASP A 76 7.52 -12.80 -11.16
C ASP A 76 8.81 -12.37 -11.89
N GLY A 77 9.70 -11.62 -11.22
CA GLY A 77 10.93 -11.09 -11.79
C GLY A 77 10.80 -9.68 -12.38
N SER A 78 9.60 -9.11 -12.41
CA SER A 78 9.34 -7.77 -12.92
C SER A 78 9.96 -6.71 -12.01
N PHE A 79 10.54 -5.65 -12.62
CA PHE A 79 11.14 -4.53 -11.91
C PHE A 79 10.26 -3.29 -11.98
N PHE A 80 10.14 -2.61 -10.84
CA PHE A 80 9.43 -1.36 -10.70
C PHE A 80 10.34 -0.31 -10.06
N ALA A 81 10.20 0.95 -10.49
CA ALA A 81 10.93 2.08 -9.94
C ALA A 81 9.96 3.09 -9.34
N SER A 82 10.23 3.55 -8.13
CA SER A 82 9.46 4.57 -7.43
C SER A 82 10.36 5.76 -7.15
N VAL A 83 10.15 6.84 -7.90
CA VAL A 83 10.91 8.09 -7.77
C VAL A 83 10.17 9.04 -6.82
N LEU A 84 10.85 9.46 -5.75
CA LEU A 84 10.34 10.42 -4.80
C LEU A 84 10.76 11.84 -5.21
N PHE A 85 9.78 12.74 -5.30
CA PHE A 85 10.00 14.15 -5.62
C PHE A 85 9.74 15.04 -4.39
N GLU A 86 10.49 16.12 -4.32
CA GLU A 86 10.34 17.22 -3.39
C GLU A 86 10.02 18.48 -4.22
N PHE A 87 9.02 19.24 -3.79
CA PHE A 87 8.58 20.45 -4.47
C PHE A 87 8.06 21.45 -3.43
N ASP A 88 8.20 22.73 -3.74
CA ASP A 88 7.64 23.77 -2.89
C ASP A 88 6.12 23.74 -2.97
N PRO A 89 5.42 23.74 -1.83
CA PRO A 89 3.96 23.78 -1.84
C PRO A 89 3.50 25.03 -2.60
N PRO A 90 2.42 24.92 -3.40
CA PRO A 90 1.86 26.11 -4.04
C PRO A 90 1.50 27.12 -2.96
N VAL A 91 1.82 28.39 -3.21
CA VAL A 91 1.40 29.48 -2.32
C VAL A 91 -0.13 29.48 -2.30
N CYS A 92 -0.70 29.25 -1.13
CA CYS A 92 -2.12 29.36 -0.92
C CYS A 92 -2.40 30.80 -0.49
N ASP A 93 -2.85 31.64 -1.43
CA ASP A 93 -3.20 33.04 -1.13
C ASP A 93 -4.52 33.17 -0.34
N TYR A 94 -5.15 32.04 -0.01
CA TYR A 94 -6.37 32.01 0.80
C TYR A 94 -6.02 32.22 2.28
N VAL A 95 -6.47 33.33 2.83
CA VAL A 95 -6.49 33.56 4.28
C VAL A 95 -7.66 32.76 4.85
N ALA A 96 -7.36 31.84 5.77
CA ALA A 96 -8.39 31.04 6.42
C ALA A 96 -9.37 31.96 7.18
N ASP A 97 -10.62 31.96 6.74
CA ASP A 97 -11.71 32.63 7.42
C ASP A 97 -12.17 31.78 8.62
N LEU A 98 -12.13 32.38 9.82
CA LEU A 98 -12.58 31.73 11.06
C LEU A 98 -14.10 31.55 11.10
N GLU A 99 -14.85 32.30 10.30
CA GLU A 99 -16.31 32.18 10.20
C GLU A 99 -16.74 31.10 9.20
N ASN A 100 -15.85 30.67 8.29
CA ASN A 100 -16.11 29.67 7.26
C ASN A 100 -15.40 28.33 7.54
N VAL A 101 -15.43 27.89 8.79
CA VAL A 101 -14.86 26.59 9.17
C VAL A 101 -15.86 25.48 8.85
N ILE A 102 -15.50 24.60 7.91
CA ILE A 102 -16.30 23.43 7.56
C ILE A 102 -15.72 22.20 8.26
N GLY A 103 -16.46 21.62 9.19
CA GLY A 103 -16.17 20.28 9.71
C GLY A 103 -16.54 19.22 8.68
N LEU A 104 -15.64 18.25 8.43
CA LEU A 104 -15.84 17.12 7.53
C LEU A 104 -15.67 15.82 8.32
N ASP A 105 -16.75 15.06 8.48
CA ASP A 105 -16.74 13.73 9.10
C ASP A 105 -16.72 12.63 8.04
N CYS A 106 -15.98 11.56 8.33
CA CYS A 106 -15.91 10.41 7.42
C CYS A 106 -17.24 9.63 7.43
N ALA A 107 -17.74 9.29 6.25
CA ALA A 107 -19.03 8.60 6.08
C ALA A 107 -18.85 7.25 5.38
N SER A 108 -19.20 6.13 6.01
CA SER A 108 -19.06 4.81 5.38
C SER A 108 -20.03 4.55 4.22
N ASN A 109 -21.13 5.32 4.16
CA ASN A 109 -22.14 5.29 3.10
C ASN A 109 -21.94 6.42 2.07
N GLY A 110 -20.79 7.09 2.07
CA GLY A 110 -20.41 8.16 1.15
C GLY A 110 -18.91 8.44 1.19
N LEU A 111 -18.48 9.67 0.86
CA LEU A 111 -17.09 10.10 1.03
C LEU A 111 -16.88 10.82 2.37
N TYR A 112 -17.69 11.85 2.61
CA TYR A 112 -17.72 12.63 3.86
C TYR A 112 -19.13 13.18 4.08
N VAL A 113 -19.44 13.60 5.31
CA VAL A 113 -20.57 14.48 5.64
C VAL A 113 -20.03 15.78 6.23
N ASP A 114 -20.55 16.92 5.79
CA ASP A 114 -20.21 18.21 6.40
C ASP A 114 -21.12 18.53 7.62
N HIS A 115 -20.79 19.57 8.38
CA HIS A 115 -21.62 20.02 9.50
C HIS A 115 -23.05 20.47 9.09
N ASN A 116 -23.29 20.74 7.81
CA ASN A 116 -24.59 21.09 7.25
C ASN A 116 -25.37 19.85 6.74
N GLY A 117 -24.82 18.65 6.90
CA GLY A 117 -25.43 17.39 6.45
C GLY A 117 -25.27 17.09 4.96
N GLN A 118 -24.45 17.86 4.22
CA GLN A 118 -24.14 17.57 2.82
C GLN A 118 -23.18 16.39 2.69
N ILE A 119 -23.51 15.47 1.80
CA ILE A 119 -22.73 14.25 1.56
C ILE A 119 -21.86 14.47 0.32
N GLY A 120 -20.53 14.34 0.47
CA GLY A 120 -19.56 14.60 -0.60
C GLY A 120 -19.64 13.64 -1.79
N SER A 121 -20.26 12.47 -1.62
CA SER A 121 -20.57 11.52 -2.70
C SER A 121 -21.52 10.44 -2.18
N ASN A 122 -22.47 10.01 -3.01
CA ASN A 122 -23.36 8.88 -2.71
C ASN A 122 -22.75 7.51 -3.09
N HIS A 123 -21.48 7.49 -3.53
CA HIS A 123 -20.81 6.27 -3.95
C HIS A 123 -20.27 5.49 -2.74
N LYS A 124 -20.57 4.18 -2.67
CA LYS A 124 -20.28 3.33 -1.51
C LYS A 124 -18.90 2.67 -1.61
N TYR A 125 -17.86 3.47 -1.79
CA TYR A 125 -16.47 3.01 -1.97
C TYR A 125 -16.03 2.01 -0.91
N TYR A 126 -16.41 2.25 0.35
CA TYR A 126 -16.07 1.36 1.45
C TYR A 126 -16.66 -0.05 1.27
N ARG A 127 -17.96 -0.16 0.95
CA ARG A 127 -18.61 -1.46 0.74
C ARG A 127 -18.08 -2.19 -0.48
N GLU A 128 -17.89 -1.48 -1.59
CA GLU A 128 -17.31 -2.08 -2.80
C GLU A 128 -15.89 -2.60 -2.56
N SER A 129 -15.08 -1.82 -1.84
CA SER A 129 -13.74 -2.24 -1.44
C SER A 129 -13.80 -3.44 -0.49
N GLN A 130 -14.73 -3.48 0.47
CA GLN A 130 -14.90 -4.63 1.36
C GLN A 130 -15.30 -5.90 0.61
N GLU A 131 -16.25 -5.81 -0.32
CA GLU A 131 -16.66 -6.95 -1.15
C GLU A 131 -15.53 -7.43 -2.05
N LYS A 132 -14.78 -6.51 -2.65
CA LYS A 132 -13.60 -6.82 -3.46
C LYS A 132 -12.51 -7.50 -2.62
N LEU A 133 -12.21 -6.96 -1.44
CA LEU A 133 -11.25 -7.55 -0.51
C LEU A 133 -11.68 -8.94 -0.04
N ALA A 134 -12.97 -9.15 0.26
CA ALA A 134 -13.48 -10.46 0.65
C ALA A 134 -13.37 -11.50 -0.48
N ARG A 135 -13.55 -11.06 -1.74
CA ARG A 135 -13.38 -11.91 -2.94
C ARG A 135 -11.92 -12.25 -3.22
N GLU A 136 -11.02 -11.28 -3.09
CA GLU A 136 -9.58 -11.45 -3.36
C GLU A 136 -8.83 -12.12 -2.20
N HIS A 137 -9.34 -11.99 -0.97
CA HIS A 137 -8.79 -12.58 0.25
C HIS A 137 -9.84 -13.41 1.01
N PRO A 138 -10.36 -14.51 0.43
CA PRO A 138 -11.34 -15.36 1.09
C PRO A 138 -10.69 -16.09 2.28
N THR A 139 -10.82 -15.53 3.49
CA THR A 139 -10.60 -16.05 4.87
C THR A 139 -9.28 -16.81 5.18
N SER A 140 -8.47 -17.15 4.18
CA SER A 140 -7.27 -17.98 4.24
C SER A 140 -5.98 -17.16 4.35
N LEU A 141 -6.06 -15.85 4.19
CA LEU A 141 -4.97 -14.89 4.41
C LEU A 141 -5.12 -14.22 5.78
N SER A 142 -5.37 -15.01 6.82
CA SER A 142 -5.30 -14.54 8.21
C SER A 142 -3.84 -14.26 8.57
N ARG A 143 -3.44 -12.98 8.51
CA ARG A 143 -2.40 -12.47 9.41
C ARG A 143 -3.06 -12.32 10.77
N GLY A 144 -2.72 -13.21 11.69
CA GLY A 144 -3.27 -13.22 13.04
C GLY A 144 -3.19 -11.84 13.69
N SER A 145 -4.36 -11.25 13.92
CA SER A 145 -4.58 -10.37 15.06
C SER A 145 -5.68 -11.03 15.88
N SER A 146 -5.35 -11.37 17.12
CA SER A 146 -6.26 -11.97 18.07
C SER A 146 -7.34 -10.94 18.41
N GLN A 147 -8.50 -11.02 17.78
CA GLN A 147 -9.69 -10.30 18.25
C GLN A 147 -10.40 -11.20 19.25
N THR A 148 -10.06 -11.02 20.52
CA THR A 148 -10.90 -11.45 21.65
C THR A 148 -12.23 -10.69 21.55
N ILE A 149 -13.29 -11.43 21.25
CA ILE A 149 -14.67 -10.95 21.30
C ILE A 149 -15.03 -10.83 22.79
N PHE A 150 -15.19 -9.61 23.30
CA PHE A 150 -15.88 -9.41 24.58
C PHE A 150 -17.39 -9.43 24.32
N PRO A 151 -18.18 -10.26 25.03
CA PRO A 151 -19.63 -10.17 24.96
C PRO A 151 -20.09 -8.87 25.62
N VAL A 152 -21.01 -8.18 24.95
CA VAL A 152 -21.77 -7.06 25.51
C VAL A 152 -22.94 -7.68 26.31
N TYR A 153 -23.09 -7.29 27.58
CA TYR A 153 -24.31 -7.52 28.35
C TYR A 153 -25.39 -6.53 27.93
#